data_AF-T1H0H9-F1
#
_entry.id   AF-T1H0H9-F1
#
_cell.length_a   1.000
_cell.length_b   1.000
_cell.length_c   1.000
_cell.angle_alpha   90.00
_cell.angle_beta   90.00
_cell.angle_gamma   90.00
#
_symmetry.space_group_name_H-M   'P 1'
#
loop_
_entity.id
_entity.type
_entity.pdbx_description
1 polymer ?
#
loop_
_entity_poly.entity_id
_entity_poly.type
_entity_poly.pdbx_seq_one_letter_code
_entity_poly.pdbx_strand_id
1 'polypeptide(L)'
;MNKAVWHVQCPQKTATKNSALNSIMSFLPDNRPITSLQIVEKHEKCPKNFIPVNRTYDQDADADLWRELVLIGRQTSRYLCISKTEGLPEYVVETLK
;
A
#
# COMPACT_ATOMS: atom_id res chain seq x y z
N MET A 1 17.17 -6.84 31.83
CA MET A 1 16.09 -6.60 30.85
C MET A 1 16.72 -6.66 29.47
N ASN A 2 16.37 -7.69 28.70
CA ASN A 2 17.06 -8.04 27.47
C ASN A 2 16.58 -7.15 26.31
N LYS A 3 17.49 -6.41 25.68
CA LYS A 3 17.21 -5.66 24.44
C LYS A 3 17.08 -6.66 23.28
N ALA A 4 15.91 -6.70 22.65
CA ALA A 4 15.78 -7.31 21.33
C ALA A 4 16.27 -6.29 20.28
N VAL A 5 17.36 -6.63 19.60
CA VAL A 5 17.86 -5.88 18.44
C VAL A 5 17.41 -6.63 17.19
N TRP A 6 16.50 -6.04 16.42
CA TRP A 6 16.11 -6.59 15.12
C TRP A 6 17.05 -6.04 14.06
N HIS A 7 17.97 -6.88 13.56
CA HIS A 7 18.72 -6.58 12.35
C HIS A 7 17.92 -7.04 11.14
N VAL A 8 17.32 -6.11 10.41
CA VAL A 8 16.78 -6.39 9.08
C VAL A 8 17.86 -6.08 8.05
N GLN A 9 18.71 -7.05 7.76
CA GLN A 9 19.67 -6.94 6.67
C GLN A 9 18.94 -7.22 5.34
N CYS A 10 18.58 -6.16 4.60
CA CYS A 10 18.04 -6.32 3.25
C CYS A 10 19.20 -6.61 2.26
N PRO A 11 19.17 -7.72 1.49
CA PRO A 11 20.24 -8.02 0.53
C PRO A 11 20.21 -7.04 -0.65
N GLN A 12 21.31 -6.32 -0.86
CA GLN A 12 21.53 -5.48 -2.03
C GLN A 12 21.93 -6.37 -3.21
N LYS A 13 20.98 -6.67 -4.10
CA LYS A 13 21.30 -7.29 -5.40
C LYS A 13 21.68 -6.21 -6.41
N THR A 14 22.90 -6.29 -6.92
CA THR A 14 23.41 -5.49 -8.03
C THR A 14 22.55 -5.75 -9.28
N ALA A 15 21.93 -4.70 -9.83
CA ALA A 15 21.11 -4.80 -11.02
C ALA A 15 21.95 -4.62 -12.29
N THR A 16 22.22 -5.72 -13.00
CA THR A 16 22.69 -5.70 -14.39
C THR A 16 21.52 -5.29 -15.30
N LYS A 17 21.68 -4.17 -16.03
CA LYS A 17 20.65 -3.56 -16.87
C LYS A 17 20.43 -4.35 -18.18
N ASN A 18 19.46 -5.26 -18.21
CA ASN A 18 18.95 -5.88 -19.44
C ASN A 18 17.49 -5.43 -19.69
N SER A 19 17.26 -4.62 -20.73
CA SER A 19 15.96 -3.97 -21.02
C SER A 19 14.79 -4.94 -21.26
N ALA A 20 15.07 -6.14 -21.77
CA ALA A 20 14.07 -7.20 -21.95
C ALA A 20 13.54 -7.74 -20.61
N LEU A 21 14.38 -7.82 -19.57
CA LEU A 21 13.95 -8.29 -18.26
C LEU A 21 12.99 -7.30 -17.59
N ASN A 22 13.20 -5.99 -17.77
CA ASN A 22 12.30 -4.98 -17.23
C ASN A 22 10.87 -5.08 -17.80
N SER A 23 10.77 -5.40 -19.10
CA SER A 23 9.47 -5.56 -19.77
C SER A 23 8.72 -6.81 -19.31
N ILE A 24 9.43 -7.87 -18.91
CA ILE A 24 8.83 -9.10 -18.38
C ILE A 24 8.51 -8.94 -16.89
N MET A 25 9.34 -8.22 -16.13
CA MET A 25 9.12 -7.99 -14.70
C MET A 25 7.82 -7.23 -14.41
N SER A 26 7.36 -6.37 -15.32
CA SER A 26 6.05 -5.71 -15.17
C SER A 26 4.85 -6.65 -15.32
N PHE A 27 5.03 -7.85 -15.89
CA PHE A 27 3.98 -8.87 -15.99
C PHE A 27 3.99 -9.86 -14.83
N LEU A 28 5.05 -9.86 -14.02
CA LEU A 28 5.17 -10.76 -12.87
C LEU A 28 4.51 -10.14 -11.63
N PRO A 29 3.95 -10.96 -10.73
CA PRO A 29 3.42 -10.47 -9.46
C PRO A 29 4.48 -9.71 -8.69
N ASP A 30 4.17 -8.48 -8.28
CA ASP A 30 5.09 -7.68 -7.46
C ASP A 30 5.13 -8.24 -6.03
N ASN A 31 6.17 -9.00 -5.70
CA ASN A 31 6.37 -9.60 -4.39
C ASN A 31 7.08 -8.69 -3.38
N ARG A 32 7.29 -7.40 -3.68
CA ARG A 32 7.88 -6.46 -2.73
C ARG A 32 6.94 -6.22 -1.54
N PRO A 33 7.49 -5.94 -0.35
CA PRO A 33 6.67 -5.60 0.81
C PRO A 33 5.90 -4.30 0.58
N ILE A 34 4.73 -4.17 1.21
CA ILE A 34 4.05 -2.87 1.32
C ILE A 34 4.87 -2.01 2.27
N THR A 35 5.22 -0.80 1.83
CA THR A 35 6.08 0.15 2.55
C THR A 35 5.32 1.40 3.00
N SER A 36 4.12 1.64 2.46
CA SER A 36 3.26 2.74 2.89
C SER A 36 1.78 2.45 2.64
N LEU A 37 0.93 3.02 3.49
CA LEU A 37 -0.53 2.97 3.43
C LEU A 37 -1.09 4.39 3.57
N GLN A 38 -2.16 4.68 2.85
CA GLN A 38 -2.89 5.94 2.96
C GLN A 38 -4.39 5.72 2.79
N ILE A 39 -5.21 6.51 3.50
CA ILE A 39 -6.66 6.54 3.33
C ILE A 39 -7.06 7.79 2.55
N VAL A 40 -7.92 7.63 1.54
CA VAL A 40 -8.45 8.72 0.73
C VAL A 40 -9.98 8.71 0.72
N GLU A 41 -10.59 9.89 0.54
CA GLU A 41 -12.05 10.02 0.45
C GLU A 41 -12.61 9.37 -0.82
N LYS A 42 -11.86 9.38 -1.91
CA LYS A 42 -12.25 8.87 -3.23
C LYS A 42 -11.09 8.11 -3.83
N HIS A 43 -11.32 6.92 -4.39
CA HIS A 43 -10.24 6.09 -4.92
C HIS A 43 -9.49 6.75 -6.09
N GLU A 44 -10.15 7.65 -6.83
CA GLU A 44 -9.54 8.45 -7.91
C GLU A 44 -8.57 9.51 -7.39
N LYS A 45 -8.64 9.85 -6.09
CA LYS A 45 -7.69 10.75 -5.42
C LYS A 45 -6.47 10.01 -4.86
N CYS A 46 -6.25 8.76 -5.27
CA CYS A 46 -5.06 8.03 -4.83
C CYS A 46 -3.78 8.79 -5.25
N PRO A 47 -2.82 9.00 -4.33
CA PRO A 47 -1.60 9.71 -4.64
C PRO A 47 -0.78 9.00 -5.73
N LYS A 48 0.10 9.76 -6.39
CA LYS A 48 1.06 9.20 -7.33
C LYS A 48 1.93 8.14 -6.64
N ASN A 49 2.24 7.05 -7.34
CA ASN A 49 3.01 5.89 -6.85
C ASN A 49 2.32 5.07 -5.74
N PHE A 50 1.02 5.27 -5.54
CA PHE A 50 0.15 4.39 -4.78
C PHE A 50 -0.82 3.67 -5.71
N ILE A 51 -1.30 2.51 -5.26
CA ILE A 51 -2.31 1.72 -5.93
C ILE A 51 -3.56 1.72 -5.04
N PRO A 52 -4.72 2.17 -5.54
CA PRO A 52 -5.95 2.12 -4.77
C PRO A 52 -6.46 0.67 -4.66
N VAL A 53 -6.93 0.32 -3.48
CA VAL A 53 -7.71 -0.90 -3.21
C VAL A 53 -9.17 -0.47 -3.17
N ASN A 54 -9.80 -0.41 -4.33
CA ASN A 54 -11.19 0.01 -4.51
C ASN A 54 -12.14 -1.15 -4.78
N ARG A 55 -11.63 -2.37 -4.93
CA ARG A 55 -12.44 -3.59 -5.06
C ARG A 55 -11.89 -4.76 -4.26
N THR A 56 -12.77 -5.65 -3.82
CA THR A 56 -12.38 -6.88 -3.12
C THR A 56 -11.85 -7.91 -4.12
N TYR A 57 -10.91 -8.74 -3.67
CA TYR A 57 -10.26 -9.73 -4.54
C TYR A 57 -11.20 -10.89 -4.93
N ASP A 58 -12.11 -11.26 -4.04
CA ASP A 58 -12.95 -12.45 -4.12
C ASP A 58 -14.24 -12.23 -4.92
N GLN A 59 -14.88 -11.08 -4.73
CA GLN A 59 -16.21 -10.78 -5.28
C GLN A 59 -16.22 -9.57 -6.20
N ASP A 60 -15.06 -8.91 -6.40
CA ASP A 60 -14.96 -7.66 -7.16
C ASP A 60 -15.94 -6.57 -6.67
N ALA A 61 -16.32 -6.65 -5.39
CA ALA A 61 -17.25 -5.73 -4.75
C ALA A 61 -16.53 -4.43 -4.39
N ASP A 62 -17.27 -3.31 -4.29
CA ASP A 62 -16.71 -2.03 -3.85
C ASP A 62 -16.04 -2.17 -2.47
N ALA A 63 -14.79 -1.73 -2.36
CA ALA A 63 -13.98 -1.86 -1.15
C ALA A 63 -14.00 -0.60 -0.28
N ASP A 64 -15.11 0.14 -0.28
CA ASP A 64 -15.30 1.26 0.64
C ASP A 64 -15.25 0.75 2.09
N LEU A 65 -14.33 1.32 2.86
CA LEU A 65 -14.13 1.01 4.27
C LEU A 65 -15.11 1.76 5.18
N TRP A 66 -15.84 2.73 4.63
CA TRP A 66 -16.81 3.51 5.39
C TRP A 66 -18.19 2.85 5.33
N ARG A 67 -18.74 2.55 6.50
CA ARG A 67 -20.08 1.99 6.63
C ARG A 67 -21.03 3.04 7.18
N GLU A 68 -21.79 3.68 6.30
CA GLU A 68 -22.76 4.72 6.70
C GLU A 68 -24.18 4.36 6.27
N LEU A 69 -25.12 4.46 7.20
CA LEU A 69 -26.56 4.41 6.94
C LEU A 69 -27.06 5.85 6.79
N VAL A 70 -26.76 6.48 5.65
CA VAL A 70 -27.17 7.87 5.42
C VAL A 70 -28.62 7.90 4.96
N LEU A 71 -29.52 8.34 5.84
CA LEU A 71 -30.92 8.63 5.46
C LEU A 71 -31.07 10.03 4.83
N ILE A 72 -30.22 11.00 5.20
CA ILE A 72 -30.15 12.35 4.61
C ILE A 72 -28.71 12.88 4.78
N GLY A 73 -27.97 13.12 3.69
CA GLY A 73 -26.59 13.64 3.75
C GLY A 73 -25.72 13.27 2.53
N ARG A 74 -24.48 13.78 2.48
CA ARG A 74 -23.49 13.41 1.46
C ARG A 74 -22.82 12.09 1.86
N GLN A 75 -22.91 11.08 1.01
CA GLN A 75 -22.18 9.83 1.17
C GLN A 75 -20.68 10.13 1.23
N THR A 76 -20.04 9.70 2.31
CA THR A 76 -18.58 9.75 2.43
C THR A 76 -18.03 8.34 2.25
N SER A 77 -16.98 8.20 1.46
CA SER A 77 -16.30 6.92 1.22
C SER A 77 -14.88 7.00 1.76
N ARG A 78 -14.26 5.85 2.05
CA ARG A 78 -12.87 5.72 2.49
C ARG A 78 -12.23 4.55 1.78
N TYR A 79 -11.24 4.84 0.95
CA TYR A 79 -10.49 3.83 0.22
C TYR A 79 -9.05 3.75 0.71
N LEU A 80 -8.52 2.54 0.75
CA LEU A 80 -7.11 2.28 1.03
C LEU A 80 -6.27 2.48 -0.23
N CYS A 81 -5.13 3.13 -0.09
CA CYS A 81 -4.08 3.23 -1.08
C CYS A 81 -2.82 2.58 -0.52
N ILE A 82 -2.16 1.72 -1.31
CA ILE A 82 -0.95 1.02 -0.90
C ILE A 82 0.23 1.44 -1.77
N SER A 83 1.43 1.52 -1.20
CA SER A 83 2.66 1.64 -1.97
C SER A 83 3.69 0.61 -1.55
N LYS A 84 4.47 0.15 -2.53
CA LYS A 84 5.64 -0.74 -2.38
C LYS A 84 6.95 -0.04 -2.73
N THR A 85 6.88 1.25 -3.04
CA THR A 85 8.02 2.10 -3.43
C THR A 85 8.13 3.35 -2.59
N GLU A 86 7.01 3.87 -2.11
CA GLU A 86 6.94 5.03 -1.22
C GLU A 86 6.94 4.60 0.24
N GLY A 87 7.32 5.51 1.13
CA GLY A 87 7.37 5.28 2.57
C GLY A 87 8.79 5.25 3.10
N LEU A 88 8.95 5.74 4.33
CA LEU A 88 10.20 5.69 5.05
C LEU A 88 10.22 4.39 5.89
N PRO A 89 11.31 3.60 5.84
CA PRO A 89 11.48 2.52 6.78
C PRO A 89 11.45 3.09 8.22
N GLU A 90 10.82 2.34 9.14
CA GLU A 90 10.76 2.67 10.57
C GLU A 90 9.99 3.96 10.94
N TYR A 91 9.15 4.48 10.05
CA TYR A 91 8.31 5.64 10.36
C TYR A 91 7.13 5.27 11.27
N VAL A 92 7.34 5.40 12.58
CA VAL A 92 6.29 5.27 13.60
C VAL A 92 5.70 6.65 13.87
N VAL A 93 4.43 6.85 13.49
CA VAL A 93 3.72 8.12 13.77
C VAL A 93 3.45 8.25 15.27
N GLU A 94 2.99 7.18 15.92
CA GLU A 94 2.72 7.15 17.34
C GLU A 94 2.75 5.72 17.88
N THR A 95 3.39 5.52 19.02
CA THR A 95 3.33 4.26 19.77
C THR A 95 2.25 4.42 20.84
N LEU A 96 1.18 3.63 20.74
CA LEU A 96 0.16 3.58 21.78
C LEU A 96 0.80 3.03 23.08
N LYS A 97 0.56 3.73 24.19
CA LYS A 97 1.04 3.36 25.53
C LYS A 97 0.23 2.23 26.15
#